data_AF-V2TQY4-F1
#
_entry.id   AF-V2TQY4-F1
#
_cell.length_a   1.000
_cell.length_b   1.000
_cell.length_c   1.000
_cell.angle_alpha   90.00
_cell.angle_beta   90.00
_cell.angle_gamma   90.00
#
_symmetry.space_group_name_H-M   'P 1'
#
loop_
_entity.id
_entity.type
_entity.pdbx_description
1 polymer ?
#
loop_
_entity_poly.entity_id
_entity_poly.type
_entity_poly.pdbx_seq_one_letter_code
_entity_poly.pdbx_strand_id
1 'polypeptide(L)'
;MIHSEYIFDMNDINSPITHNLFINTQSISQITSKQRRAPNKHKFSQTFYFSDNLSETATTKYQTLLPHINIDKFTQALEGISATVSQFQCAKSIRIALETAGAKILKHPVAASDWGHTLESLGYKKIQPAFDQPLEGDIYIIKRTKRHNYGHIAGYTGTEWVSDYKQPTYEVYHDSGVRYQYYRLDTSS
;
A
#
# COMPACT_ATOMS: atom_id res chain seq x y z
N MET A 1 44.28 3.84 -2.91
CA MET A 1 43.44 3.21 -3.94
C MET A 1 43.25 1.76 -3.57
N ILE A 2 42.08 1.39 -3.06
CA ILE A 2 41.66 0.00 -2.91
C ILE A 2 40.24 -0.07 -3.44
N HIS A 3 40.05 -0.79 -4.56
CA HIS A 3 38.74 -1.13 -5.10
C HIS A 3 38.35 -2.48 -4.48
N SER A 4 37.17 -2.53 -3.85
CA SER A 4 36.51 -3.78 -3.49
C SER A 4 35.34 -3.95 -4.45
N GLU A 5 35.50 -4.86 -5.40
CA GLU A 5 34.40 -5.34 -6.24
C GLU A 5 33.62 -6.38 -5.44
N TYR A 6 32.31 -6.18 -5.31
CA TYR A 6 31.39 -7.19 -4.79
C TYR A 6 30.60 -7.74 -5.98
N ILE A 7 31.03 -8.90 -6.49
CA ILE A 7 30.29 -9.67 -7.48
C ILE A 7 29.24 -10.49 -6.73
N PHE A 8 27.95 -10.25 -7.02
CA PHE A 8 26.86 -11.12 -6.57
C PHE A 8 26.48 -12.05 -7.71
N ASP A 9 26.66 -13.35 -7.47
CA ASP A 9 26.32 -14.45 -8.37
C ASP A 9 24.80 -14.58 -8.55
N MET A 10 24.35 -14.94 -9.75
CA MET A 10 23.00 -14.74 -10.29
C MET A 10 22.29 -16.06 -10.61
N ASN A 11 22.49 -17.11 -9.80
CA ASN A 11 22.09 -18.47 -10.21
C ASN A 11 21.30 -19.33 -9.21
N ASP A 12 20.59 -18.76 -8.22
CA ASP A 12 19.87 -19.59 -7.25
C ASP A 12 18.42 -19.17 -6.98
N ILE A 13 17.56 -19.22 -8.02
CA ILE A 13 16.11 -19.23 -7.81
C ILE A 13 15.44 -20.17 -8.83
N ASN A 14 15.42 -21.47 -8.51
CA ASN A 14 14.44 -22.39 -9.09
C ASN A 14 14.11 -23.49 -8.08
N SER A 15 13.03 -23.32 -7.32
CA SER A 15 12.24 -24.43 -6.75
C SER A 15 10.85 -23.94 -6.31
N PRO A 16 9.75 -24.53 -6.82
CA PRO A 16 8.41 -24.25 -6.33
C PRO A 16 8.06 -25.18 -5.16
N ILE A 17 7.66 -24.62 -4.01
CA ILE A 17 6.98 -25.39 -2.95
C ILE A 17 5.50 -25.00 -2.97
N THR A 18 4.68 -25.92 -3.47
CA THR A 18 3.22 -25.85 -3.43
C THR A 18 2.70 -26.40 -2.11
N HIS A 19 1.93 -25.60 -1.36
CA HIS A 19 1.06 -26.11 -0.30
C HIS A 19 -0.39 -25.78 -0.64
N ASN A 20 -1.16 -26.80 -1.00
CA ASN A 20 -2.61 -26.72 -1.17
C ASN A 20 -3.30 -26.88 0.19
N LEU A 21 -4.17 -25.94 0.56
CA LEU A 21 -5.13 -26.12 1.64
C LEU A 21 -6.54 -25.92 1.08
N PHE A 22 -7.27 -27.03 0.91
CA PHE A 22 -8.69 -27.04 0.58
C PHE A 22 -9.52 -27.05 1.86
N ILE A 23 -10.44 -26.10 2.02
CA ILE A 23 -11.53 -26.19 3.00
C ILE A 23 -12.84 -26.28 2.21
N ASN A 24 -13.47 -27.45 2.24
CA ASN A 24 -14.80 -27.70 1.67
C ASN A 24 -15.84 -27.58 2.80
N THR A 25 -16.82 -26.68 2.65
CA THR A 25 -17.97 -26.57 3.56
C THR A 25 -19.26 -26.78 2.78
N GLN A 26 -19.62 -28.06 2.58
CA GLN A 26 -20.98 -28.43 2.24
C GLN A 26 -21.44 -29.55 3.13
N SER A 27 -22.23 -29.20 4.15
CA SER A 27 -23.36 -29.99 4.64
C SER A 27 -23.86 -29.39 5.94
N ILE A 28 -25.10 -28.89 5.94
CA ILE A 28 -26.16 -29.16 6.94
C ILE A 28 -27.40 -28.39 6.47
N SER A 29 -28.37 -29.11 5.91
CA SER A 29 -29.81 -28.94 6.20
C SER A 29 -30.64 -29.83 5.27
N GLN A 30 -30.84 -31.08 5.71
CA GLN A 30 -32.02 -31.85 5.34
C GLN A 30 -32.72 -32.29 6.63
N ILE A 31 -33.79 -31.60 7.01
CA ILE A 31 -34.87 -32.18 7.80
C ILE A 31 -36.18 -31.68 7.19
N THR A 32 -37.03 -32.65 6.84
CA THR A 32 -38.24 -32.51 6.04
C THR A 32 -39.50 -32.34 6.89
N SER A 33 -40.49 -31.69 6.27
CA SER A 33 -41.91 -32.09 6.19
C SER A 33 -42.99 -31.13 6.76
N LYS A 34 -44.05 -31.04 5.93
CA LYS A 34 -45.48 -30.76 6.19
C LYS A 34 -46.01 -29.32 6.12
N GLN A 35 -46.82 -29.11 5.08
CA GLN A 35 -47.84 -28.06 4.92
C GLN A 35 -49.11 -28.35 5.76
N ARG A 36 -49.77 -27.30 6.29
CA ARG A 36 -51.18 -26.89 6.01
C ARG A 36 -51.73 -25.81 7.00
N ARG A 37 -52.20 -24.67 6.42
CA ARG A 37 -53.35 -23.73 6.69
C ARG A 37 -54.02 -23.74 8.10
N ALA A 38 -54.48 -22.67 8.78
CA ALA A 38 -54.76 -21.20 8.63
C ALA A 38 -55.22 -20.66 10.05
N PRO A 39 -55.81 -19.45 10.27
CA PRO A 39 -55.54 -18.07 9.82
C PRO A 39 -55.44 -16.99 10.96
N ASN A 40 -54.91 -15.82 10.54
CA ASN A 40 -55.19 -14.43 10.96
C ASN A 40 -54.68 -13.85 12.31
N LYS A 41 -53.84 -12.81 12.21
CA LYS A 41 -54.07 -11.46 12.80
C LYS A 41 -52.96 -10.45 12.41
N HIS A 42 -53.42 -9.34 11.82
CA HIS A 42 -52.79 -8.01 11.65
C HIS A 42 -51.59 -7.82 10.70
N LYS A 43 -51.78 -6.88 9.75
CA LYS A 43 -50.85 -6.43 8.72
C LYS A 43 -49.72 -5.58 9.33
N PHE A 44 -48.53 -5.94 8.90
CA PHE A 44 -47.21 -5.40 9.16
C PHE A 44 -46.96 -4.09 8.41
N SER A 45 -46.32 -3.12 9.08
CA SER A 45 -45.29 -2.22 8.54
C SER A 45 -44.81 -1.26 9.64
N GLN A 46 -43.80 -1.67 10.41
CA GLN A 46 -42.94 -0.72 11.13
C GLN A 46 -41.57 -1.36 11.44
N THR A 47 -40.53 -0.74 10.90
CA THR A 47 -39.12 -0.69 11.33
C THR A 47 -38.63 -1.70 12.37
N PHE A 48 -37.68 -2.55 11.99
CA PHE A 48 -36.85 -3.29 12.94
C PHE A 48 -35.46 -2.68 13.00
N TYR A 49 -35.15 -2.10 14.16
CA TYR A 49 -33.79 -1.90 14.63
C TYR A 49 -33.12 -3.27 14.73
N PHE A 50 -32.10 -3.51 13.92
CA PHE A 50 -31.26 -4.69 14.07
C PHE A 50 -30.20 -4.36 15.13
N SER A 51 -30.53 -4.65 16.39
CA SER A 51 -29.56 -4.71 17.48
C SER A 51 -28.83 -6.05 17.39
N ASP A 52 -27.80 -6.11 16.56
CA ASP A 52 -26.86 -7.22 16.64
C ASP A 52 -25.79 -6.87 17.66
N ASN A 53 -25.90 -7.52 18.82
CA ASN A 53 -24.74 -7.85 19.64
C ASN A 53 -23.86 -8.80 18.82
N LEU A 54 -23.13 -8.25 17.85
CA LEU A 54 -22.06 -8.93 17.16
C LEU A 54 -20.89 -9.04 18.13
N SER A 55 -20.70 -10.26 18.63
CA SER A 55 -19.50 -10.68 19.34
C SER A 55 -18.25 -10.11 18.66
N GLU A 56 -17.40 -9.47 19.47
CA GLU A 56 -16.06 -8.91 19.20
C GLU A 56 -15.10 -9.79 18.38
N THR A 57 -15.50 -11.01 18.01
CA THR A 57 -14.69 -12.03 17.32
C THR A 57 -14.87 -12.06 15.80
N ALA A 58 -15.91 -11.43 15.24
CA ALA A 58 -16.16 -11.44 13.79
C ALA A 58 -15.38 -10.36 13.01
N THR A 59 -15.00 -9.26 13.68
CA THR A 59 -14.30 -8.11 13.08
C THR A 59 -12.83 -8.44 12.76
N THR A 60 -12.21 -9.37 13.49
CA THR A 60 -10.77 -9.65 13.40
C THR A 60 -10.36 -10.44 12.15
N LYS A 61 -11.29 -11.18 11.51
CA LYS A 61 -10.98 -12.04 10.35
C LYS A 61 -11.01 -11.34 8.99
N TYR A 62 -11.71 -10.21 8.87
CA TYR A 62 -11.83 -9.48 7.60
C TYR A 62 -11.02 -8.17 7.57
N GLN A 63 -10.44 -7.76 8.71
CA GLN A 63 -9.56 -6.60 8.83
C GLN A 63 -8.10 -6.88 8.39
N THR A 64 -7.74 -8.15 8.15
CA THR A 64 -6.34 -8.63 8.05
C THR A 64 -5.86 -9.01 6.64
N LEU A 65 -6.29 -8.29 5.59
CA LEU A 65 -5.88 -8.62 4.21
C LEU A 65 -5.11 -7.53 3.46
N LEU A 66 -5.07 -6.30 3.95
CA LEU A 66 -4.16 -5.31 3.36
C LEU A 66 -2.73 -5.52 3.89
N PRO A 67 -1.69 -5.41 3.04
CA PRO A 67 -0.31 -5.41 3.50
C PRO A 67 -0.15 -4.33 4.58
N HIS A 68 0.18 -4.74 5.80
CA HIS A 68 0.46 -3.80 6.87
C HIS A 68 1.86 -3.22 6.66
N ILE A 69 1.91 -1.97 6.20
CA ILE A 69 3.16 -1.21 6.08
C ILE A 69 3.47 -0.56 7.42
N ASN A 70 4.63 -0.86 7.98
CA ASN A 70 5.13 -0.19 9.18
C ASN A 70 5.79 1.15 8.79
N ILE A 71 5.13 2.27 9.13
CA ILE A 71 5.60 3.61 8.77
C ILE A 71 6.99 3.90 9.31
N ASP A 72 7.26 3.59 10.59
CA ASP A 72 8.56 3.84 11.22
C ASP A 72 9.71 3.13 10.49
N LYS A 73 9.50 1.90 10.02
CA LYS A 73 10.48 1.16 9.22
C LYS A 73 10.65 1.74 7.83
N PHE A 74 9.56 2.22 7.22
CA PHE A 74 9.62 2.89 5.92
C PHE A 74 10.46 4.16 6.02
N THR A 75 10.18 5.02 7.00
CA THR A 75 10.89 6.29 7.19
C THR A 75 12.32 6.08 7.66
N GLN A 76 12.59 5.14 8.57
CA GLN A 76 13.96 4.78 8.96
C GLN A 76 14.80 4.29 7.77
N ALA A 77 14.21 3.50 6.86
CA ALA A 77 14.92 3.06 5.65
C ALA A 77 15.26 4.25 4.72
N LEU A 78 14.38 5.25 4.63
CA LEU A 78 14.63 6.47 3.89
C LEU A 78 15.69 7.35 4.55
N GLU A 79 15.64 7.52 5.87
CA GLU A 79 16.64 8.30 6.63
C GLU A 79 18.06 7.76 6.47
N GLY A 80 18.21 6.46 6.24
CA GLY A 80 19.49 5.81 5.93
C GLY A 80 20.11 6.21 4.59
N ILE A 81 19.37 6.89 3.70
CA ILE A 81 19.88 7.41 2.44
C ILE A 81 20.72 8.65 2.71
N SER A 82 22.01 8.58 2.36
CA SER A 82 22.98 9.67 2.59
C SER A 82 23.27 10.53 1.35
N ALA A 83 22.81 10.12 0.16
CA ALA A 83 22.98 10.90 -1.05
C ALA A 83 22.25 12.25 -0.95
N THR A 84 22.89 13.30 -1.45
CA THR A 84 22.35 14.68 -1.47
C THR A 84 22.01 15.16 -2.88
N VAL A 85 22.25 14.32 -3.89
CA VAL A 85 21.91 14.55 -5.30
C VAL A 85 21.33 13.27 -5.90
N SER A 86 20.44 13.41 -6.89
CA SER A 86 19.77 12.26 -7.49
C SER A 86 20.76 11.30 -8.17
N GLN A 87 20.46 10.00 -8.03
CA GLN A 87 21.17 8.88 -8.63
C GLN A 87 20.33 8.19 -9.71
N PHE A 88 19.19 8.78 -10.09
CA PHE A 88 18.20 8.25 -11.03
C PHE A 88 17.58 6.90 -10.58
N GLN A 89 17.51 6.67 -9.27
CA GLN A 89 17.04 5.41 -8.67
C GLN A 89 15.84 5.59 -7.73
N CYS A 90 15.16 6.74 -7.75
CA CYS A 90 14.06 7.07 -6.82
C CYS A 90 13.00 5.96 -6.68
N ALA A 91 12.54 5.39 -7.79
CA ALA A 91 11.60 4.26 -7.79
C ALA A 91 12.15 3.01 -7.09
N LYS A 92 13.44 2.71 -7.26
CA LYS A 92 14.10 1.57 -6.63
C LYS A 92 14.28 1.80 -5.12
N SER A 93 14.67 2.99 -4.71
CA SER A 93 14.84 3.33 -3.29
C SER A 93 13.53 3.26 -2.52
N ILE A 94 12.45 3.83 -3.08
CA ILE A 94 11.11 3.74 -2.48
C ILE A 94 10.61 2.30 -2.41
N ARG A 95 10.86 1.49 -3.44
CA ARG A 95 10.55 0.04 -3.40
C ARG A 95 11.22 -0.63 -2.20
N ILE A 96 12.52 -0.46 -2.04
CA ILE A 96 13.30 -1.11 -0.98
C ILE A 96 12.82 -0.65 0.39
N ALA A 97 12.54 0.65 0.57
CA ALA A 97 11.98 1.18 1.81
C ALA A 97 10.61 0.56 2.13
N LEU A 98 9.72 0.47 1.14
CA LEU A 98 8.40 -0.18 1.31
C LEU A 98 8.54 -1.67 1.65
N GLU A 99 9.41 -2.40 0.96
CA GLU A 99 9.68 -3.83 1.25
C GLU A 99 10.25 -4.02 2.66
N THR A 100 11.16 -3.13 3.09
CA THR A 100 11.71 -3.10 4.46
C THR A 100 10.61 -2.86 5.50
N ALA A 101 9.60 -2.07 5.16
CA ALA A 101 8.42 -1.82 5.98
C ALA A 101 7.38 -2.95 5.96
N GLY A 102 7.63 -4.04 5.23
CA GLY A 102 6.74 -5.21 5.17
C GLY A 102 5.87 -5.30 3.91
N ALA A 103 6.05 -4.40 2.93
CA ALA A 103 5.35 -4.49 1.65
C ALA A 103 5.74 -5.76 0.90
N LYS A 104 4.74 -6.47 0.38
CA LYS A 104 4.96 -7.60 -0.54
C LYS A 104 4.74 -7.14 -1.98
N ILE A 105 5.80 -6.67 -2.64
CA ILE A 105 5.74 -6.11 -3.99
C ILE A 105 6.22 -7.17 -5.00
N LEU A 106 5.28 -7.94 -5.56
CA LEU A 106 5.61 -9.00 -6.54
C LEU A 106 5.99 -8.45 -7.92
N LYS A 107 5.35 -7.34 -8.31
CA LYS A 107 5.60 -6.63 -9.57
C LYS A 107 5.59 -5.15 -9.28
N HIS A 108 6.54 -4.43 -9.86
CA HIS A 108 6.65 -2.99 -9.71
C HIS A 108 6.99 -2.33 -11.05
N PRO A 109 6.51 -1.10 -11.28
CA PRO A 109 6.93 -0.34 -12.44
C PRO A 109 8.38 0.14 -12.30
N VAL A 110 9.06 0.27 -13.44
CA VAL A 110 10.38 0.90 -13.50
C VAL A 110 10.26 2.42 -13.31
N ALA A 111 9.24 3.02 -13.91
CA ALA A 111 9.03 4.46 -13.86
C ALA A 111 8.32 4.89 -12.59
N ALA A 112 8.92 5.86 -11.88
CA ALA A 112 8.37 6.47 -10.67
C ALA A 112 6.92 6.95 -10.86
N SER A 113 6.63 7.57 -12.00
CA SER A 113 5.30 8.07 -12.32
C SER A 113 4.20 7.01 -12.37
N ASP A 114 4.51 5.72 -12.51
CA ASP A 114 3.52 4.64 -12.61
C ASP A 114 3.23 3.93 -11.27
N TRP A 115 3.89 4.35 -10.19
CA TRP A 115 3.78 3.72 -8.88
C TRP A 115 2.42 3.85 -8.19
N GLY A 116 1.54 4.74 -8.66
CA GLY A 116 0.25 5.02 -8.00
C GLY A 116 -0.58 3.77 -7.70
N HIS A 117 -0.78 2.89 -8.69
CA HIS A 117 -1.53 1.65 -8.48
C HIS A 117 -0.83 0.66 -7.56
N THR A 118 0.51 0.62 -7.57
CA THR A 118 1.27 -0.19 -6.61
C THR A 118 1.03 0.33 -5.19
N LEU A 119 1.10 1.63 -4.95
CA LEU A 119 0.81 2.23 -3.64
C LEU A 119 -0.63 1.95 -3.19
N GLU A 120 -1.60 2.13 -4.08
CA GLU A 120 -3.02 1.82 -3.80
C GLU A 120 -3.21 0.35 -3.38
N SER A 121 -2.53 -0.59 -4.04
CA SER A 121 -2.58 -2.01 -3.69
C SER A 121 -1.93 -2.33 -2.33
N LEU A 122 -1.03 -1.47 -1.86
CA LEU A 122 -0.41 -1.54 -0.54
C LEU A 122 -1.24 -0.83 0.54
N GLY A 123 -2.43 -0.33 0.20
CA GLY A 123 -3.34 0.33 1.15
C GLY A 123 -3.19 1.85 1.24
N TYR A 124 -2.27 2.46 0.49
CA TYR A 124 -2.24 3.92 0.39
C TYR A 124 -3.50 4.44 -0.30
N LYS A 125 -3.98 5.60 0.15
CA LYS A 125 -5.07 6.32 -0.49
C LYS A 125 -4.51 7.56 -1.15
N LYS A 126 -4.94 7.81 -2.38
CA LYS A 126 -4.64 9.07 -3.06
C LYS A 126 -5.38 10.21 -2.35
N ILE A 127 -4.65 11.24 -1.93
CA ILE A 127 -5.19 12.42 -1.28
C ILE A 127 -5.06 13.66 -2.18
N GLN A 128 -5.94 14.64 -1.97
CA GLN A 128 -5.85 15.99 -2.56
C GLN A 128 -5.31 16.93 -1.49
N PRO A 129 -4.44 17.88 -1.85
CA PRO A 129 -3.10 17.96 -1.27
C PRO A 129 -3.03 18.70 0.07
N ALA A 130 -1.91 18.48 0.75
CA ALA A 130 -1.15 19.56 1.38
C ALA A 130 0.37 19.23 1.32
N PHE A 131 1.10 19.81 0.37
CA PHE A 131 2.58 19.87 0.45
C PHE A 131 3.05 20.74 1.63
N ASP A 132 2.15 21.57 2.14
CA ASP A 132 2.28 22.45 3.29
C ASP A 132 2.09 21.72 4.62
N GLN A 133 1.46 20.53 4.62
CA GLN A 133 1.27 19.70 5.82
C GLN A 133 1.47 18.21 5.54
N PRO A 134 2.65 17.80 5.05
CA PRO A 134 2.97 16.38 4.89
C PRO A 134 3.02 15.70 6.25
N LEU A 135 2.54 14.46 6.30
CA LEU A 135 2.67 13.58 7.45
C LEU A 135 3.74 12.52 7.19
N GLU A 136 4.36 12.03 8.26
CA GLU A 136 5.32 10.95 8.19
C GLU A 136 4.75 9.75 7.40
N GLY A 137 5.53 9.22 6.45
CA GLY A 137 5.13 8.12 5.59
C GLY A 137 4.33 8.53 4.34
N ASP A 138 3.98 9.81 4.18
CA ASP A 138 3.40 10.31 2.94
C ASP A 138 4.34 10.08 1.76
N ILE A 139 3.76 9.79 0.60
CA ILE A 139 4.49 9.62 -0.66
C ILE A 139 3.91 10.57 -1.69
N TYR A 140 4.76 11.33 -2.38
CA TYR A 140 4.33 12.02 -3.61
C TYR A 140 4.96 11.39 -4.85
N ILE A 141 4.24 11.51 -5.96
CA ILE A 141 4.67 11.12 -7.29
C ILE A 141 4.58 12.35 -8.20
N ILE A 142 5.65 12.62 -8.93
CA ILE A 142 5.65 13.52 -10.08
C ILE A 142 5.40 12.71 -11.34
N LYS A 143 4.37 13.07 -12.10
CA LYS A 143 4.09 12.44 -13.39
C LYS A 143 5.14 12.88 -14.43
N ARG A 144 5.33 12.02 -15.44
CA ARG A 144 6.27 12.27 -16.54
C ARG A 144 6.07 13.65 -17.15
N THR A 145 7.17 14.31 -17.48
CA THR A 145 7.22 15.51 -18.31
C THR A 145 8.02 15.23 -19.58
N LYS A 146 8.12 16.19 -20.49
CA LYS A 146 8.99 16.09 -21.68
C LYS A 146 10.47 15.95 -21.32
N ARG A 147 10.91 16.53 -20.18
CA ARG A 147 12.30 16.45 -19.70
C ARG A 147 12.51 15.26 -18.77
N HIS A 148 11.47 14.81 -18.07
CA HIS A 148 11.54 13.76 -17.06
C HIS A 148 10.64 12.58 -17.42
N ASN A 149 11.14 11.74 -18.33
CA ASN A 149 10.37 10.65 -18.95
C ASN A 149 10.01 9.49 -18.02
N TYR A 150 10.58 9.42 -16.81
CA TYR A 150 10.22 8.41 -15.81
C TYR A 150 9.37 8.99 -14.67
N GLY A 151 9.32 10.32 -14.53
CA GLY A 151 8.75 11.01 -13.38
C GLY A 151 9.65 10.90 -12.13
N HIS A 152 9.09 11.25 -10.98
CA HIS A 152 9.76 11.20 -9.68
C HIS A 152 8.85 10.61 -8.60
N ILE A 153 9.43 10.03 -7.55
CA ILE A 153 8.71 9.53 -6.37
C ILE A 153 9.58 9.74 -5.14
N ALA A 154 8.98 10.21 -4.04
CA ALA A 154 9.66 10.43 -2.78
C ALA A 154 8.70 10.19 -1.59
N GLY A 155 9.25 9.78 -0.46
CA GLY A 155 8.55 9.63 0.82
C GLY A 155 8.95 10.73 1.80
N TYR A 156 8.06 11.09 2.72
CA TYR A 156 8.32 12.06 3.79
C TYR A 156 8.71 11.34 5.08
N THR A 157 9.84 11.70 5.67
CA THR A 157 10.34 11.12 6.93
C THR A 157 9.73 11.76 8.17
N GLY A 158 8.83 12.74 8.01
CA GLY A 158 8.40 13.62 9.11
C GLY A 158 9.21 14.92 9.18
N THR A 159 10.42 14.94 8.62
CA THR A 159 11.29 16.12 8.60
C THR A 159 11.73 16.55 7.20
N GLU A 160 11.94 15.62 6.28
CA GLU A 160 12.41 15.90 4.93
C GLU A 160 11.80 14.94 3.89
N TRP A 161 11.85 15.35 2.62
CA TRP A 161 11.48 14.50 1.51
C TRP A 161 12.70 13.69 1.06
N VAL A 162 12.54 12.38 0.91
CA VAL A 162 13.62 11.48 0.51
C VAL A 162 13.16 10.57 -0.63
N SER A 163 13.97 10.46 -1.66
CA SER A 163 13.76 9.56 -2.79
C SER A 163 14.92 8.56 -2.90
N ASP A 164 15.82 8.76 -3.86
CA ASP A 164 17.16 8.20 -3.90
C ASP A 164 18.21 9.16 -3.32
N TYR A 165 17.79 10.33 -2.87
CA TYR A 165 18.58 11.33 -2.19
C TYR A 165 17.69 12.16 -1.25
N LYS A 166 18.32 12.87 -0.32
CA LYS A 166 17.67 13.83 0.58
C LYS A 166 17.35 15.12 -0.16
N GLN A 167 16.11 15.56 -0.06
CA GLN A 167 15.60 16.69 -0.83
C GLN A 167 15.21 17.85 0.09
N PRO A 168 15.68 19.08 -0.19
CA PRO A 168 15.27 20.25 0.58
C PRO A 168 13.76 20.52 0.52
N THR A 169 13.14 20.23 -0.63
CA THR A 169 11.71 20.41 -0.87
C THR A 169 11.15 19.31 -1.78
N TYR A 170 9.82 19.26 -1.93
CA TYR A 170 9.14 18.41 -2.90
C TYR A 170 9.29 18.92 -4.35
N GLU A 171 9.66 20.18 -4.54
CA GLU A 171 9.74 20.85 -5.85
C GLU A 171 11.08 20.58 -6.52
N VAL A 172 11.28 19.35 -7.01
CA VAL A 172 12.54 18.95 -7.67
C VAL A 172 12.60 19.23 -9.16
N TYR A 173 11.45 19.44 -9.80
CA TYR A 173 11.34 19.77 -11.22
C TYR A 173 10.77 21.17 -11.39
N HIS A 174 11.48 22.01 -12.15
CA HIS A 174 11.06 23.38 -12.46
C HIS A 174 10.45 23.48 -13.87
N ASP A 175 9.81 22.39 -14.34
CA ASP A 175 9.12 22.34 -15.63
C ASP A 175 7.77 23.05 -15.54
N SER A 176 7.33 23.68 -16.63
CA SER A 176 5.93 24.07 -16.75
C SER A 176 5.05 22.81 -16.83
N GLY A 177 3.99 22.74 -16.04
CA GLY A 177 3.01 21.65 -16.12
C GLY A 177 3.40 20.37 -15.38
N VAL A 178 4.28 20.47 -14.37
CA VAL A 178 4.52 19.37 -13.42
C VAL A 178 3.21 19.00 -12.74
N ARG A 179 2.88 17.70 -12.74
CA ARG A 179 1.67 17.18 -12.09
C ARG A 179 2.05 16.25 -10.96
N TYR A 180 1.47 16.51 -9.80
CA TYR A 180 1.71 15.75 -8.59
C TYR A 180 0.54 14.82 -8.26
N GLN A 181 0.86 13.74 -7.56
CA GLN A 181 -0.09 12.86 -6.90
C GLN A 181 0.46 12.56 -5.51
N TYR A 182 -0.41 12.39 -4.53
CA TYR A 182 -0.04 12.23 -3.13
C TYR A 182 -0.77 11.05 -2.56
N TYR A 183 -0.09 10.32 -1.70
CA TYR A 183 -0.54 9.07 -1.17
C TYR A 183 -0.26 9.06 0.32
N ARG A 184 -1.27 8.70 1.10
CA ARG A 184 -1.19 8.55 2.55
C ARG A 184 -1.80 7.22 2.96
N LEU A 185 -1.16 6.52 3.89
CA LEU A 185 -1.74 5.35 4.53
C LEU A 185 -2.78 5.79 5.57
N ASP A 186 -3.92 5.11 5.60
CA ASP A 186 -4.93 5.34 6.61
C ASP A 186 -4.48 4.66 7.92
N THR A 187 -4.05 5.46 8.90
CA THR A 187 -3.55 4.97 10.19
C THR A 187 -4.66 4.78 11.22
N SER A 188 -5.93 4.93 10.83
CA SER A 188 -7.08 4.71 11.70
C SER A 188 -7.25 3.22 12.01
N SER A 189 -6.71 2.76 13.15
CA SER A 189 -6.94 1.43 13.74
C SER A 189 -7.42 1.58 15.17
#